data_AF-A0A1Q7AN61-F1
#
_entry.id   AF-A0A1Q7AN61-F1
#
_cell.length_a   1.000
_cell.length_b   1.000
_cell.length_c   1.000
_cell.angle_alpha   90.00
_cell.angle_beta   90.00
_cell.angle_gamma   90.00
#
_symmetry.space_group_name_H-M   'P 1'
#
loop_
_entity.id
_entity.type
_entity.pdbx_description
1 polymer ?
#
loop_
_entity_poly.entity_id
_entity_poly.type
_entity_poly.pdbx_seq_one_letter_code
_entity_poly.pdbx_strand_id
1 'polypeptide(L)'
;MKRASAWPIVGIIAVVVLLTAVAAQLQAARERWFPPPPVEDDALYIDSGSALKRLTVSFDTLAADVYWIRAIQYYGSTKRRLASQISGPEPPAMIADTSDYRNLYQLLDLTTSLDSRFDIAYRFGAVFLAEGYPSGPGSPDLAIRLLEKGLRERPDKWQYMQDIGFVRYWYQRDYRGAAEWFRKASEVPGAPIWLKPLAAMTVAQGICIRNGTARGRATG
;
A
#
# COMPACT_ATOMS: atom_id res chain seq x y z
N MET A 1 -8.42 49.07 -37.06
CA MET A 1 -8.33 48.00 -36.04
C MET A 1 -9.59 48.02 -35.17
N LYS A 2 -10.49 47.04 -35.29
CA LYS A 2 -11.68 46.92 -34.42
C LYS A 2 -11.20 46.36 -33.07
N ARG A 3 -11.33 47.13 -31.98
CA ARG A 3 -11.11 46.61 -30.61
C ARG A 3 -12.17 45.53 -30.36
N ALA A 4 -11.77 44.26 -30.31
CA ALA A 4 -12.66 43.19 -29.89
C ALA A 4 -13.09 43.50 -28.45
N SER A 5 -14.39 43.66 -28.24
CA SER A 5 -14.98 43.83 -26.91
C SER A 5 -14.60 42.61 -26.06
N ALA A 6 -13.88 42.83 -24.95
CA ALA A 6 -13.48 41.79 -23.99
C ALA A 6 -14.63 41.37 -23.04
N TRP A 7 -15.77 42.06 -23.11
CA TRP A 7 -16.94 41.83 -22.26
C TRP A 7 -17.55 40.42 -22.35
N PRO A 8 -17.67 39.76 -23.52
CA PRO A 8 -18.20 38.40 -23.57
C PRO A 8 -17.24 37.39 -22.93
N ILE A 9 -15.92 37.62 -23.01
CA ILE A 9 -14.92 36.73 -22.38
C ILE A 9 -14.99 36.86 -20.86
N VAL A 10 -15.09 38.09 -20.34
CA VAL A 10 -15.25 38.34 -18.91
C VAL A 10 -16.56 37.73 -18.38
N GLY A 11 -17.65 37.83 -19.15
CA GLY A 11 -18.93 37.19 -18.81
C GLY A 11 -18.83 35.67 -18.73
N ILE A 12 -18.16 35.03 -19.70
CA ILE A 12 -17.96 33.58 -19.70
C ILE A 12 -17.11 33.13 -18.50
N ILE A 13 -16.01 33.84 -18.21
CA ILE A 13 -15.16 33.52 -17.07
C ILE A 13 -15.94 33.64 -15.75
N ALA A 14 -16.74 34.70 -15.60
CA ALA A 14 -17.58 34.88 -14.41
C ALA A 14 -18.60 33.75 -14.23
N VAL A 15 -19.22 33.30 -15.33
CA VAL A 15 -20.16 32.17 -15.31
C VAL A 15 -19.43 30.86 -14.95
N VAL A 16 -18.26 30.59 -15.54
CA VAL A 16 -17.48 29.38 -15.22
C VAL A 16 -17.06 29.36 -13.75
N VAL A 17 -16.57 30.49 -13.21
CA VAL A 17 -16.21 30.61 -11.80
C VAL A 17 -17.42 30.43 -10.88
N LEU A 18 -18.57 30.99 -11.27
CA LEU A 18 -19.81 30.80 -10.50
C LEU A 18 -20.25 29.34 -10.50
N LEU A 19 -20.22 28.67 -11.65
CA LEU A 19 -20.60 27.26 -11.78
C LEU A 19 -19.66 26.34 -10.99
N THR A 20 -18.34 26.58 -11.03
CA THR A 20 -17.39 25.80 -10.24
C THR A 20 -17.55 26.04 -8.74
N ALA A 21 -17.80 27.28 -8.32
CA ALA A 21 -18.08 27.61 -6.92
C ALA A 21 -19.37 26.94 -6.43
N VAL A 22 -20.44 26.95 -7.23
CA VAL A 22 -21.71 26.27 -6.92
C VAL A 22 -21.50 24.75 -6.87
N ALA A 23 -20.79 24.17 -7.82
CA ALA A 23 -20.48 22.74 -7.81
C ALA A 23 -19.66 22.34 -6.58
N ALA A 24 -18.64 23.12 -6.20
CA ALA A 24 -17.84 22.89 -5.01
C ALA A 24 -18.67 23.00 -3.72
N GLN A 25 -19.60 23.97 -3.64
CA GLN A 25 -20.50 24.12 -2.51
C GLN A 25 -21.52 22.98 -2.42
N LEU A 26 -22.04 22.50 -3.55
CA LEU A 26 -22.92 21.34 -3.61
C LEU A 26 -22.18 20.05 -3.20
N GLN A 27 -20.91 19.89 -3.61
CA GLN A 27 -20.07 18.79 -3.16
C GLN A 27 -19.80 18.87 -1.65
N ALA A 28 -19.44 20.05 -1.13
CA ALA A 28 -19.20 20.25 0.28
C ALA A 28 -20.47 20.04 1.12
N ALA A 29 -21.63 20.47 0.62
CA ALA A 29 -22.92 20.20 1.25
C ALA A 29 -23.24 18.71 1.20
N ARG A 30 -23.08 18.03 0.06
CA ARG A 30 -23.27 16.59 -0.02
C ARG A 30 -22.40 15.84 0.99
N GLU A 31 -21.12 16.18 1.10
CA GLU A 31 -20.18 15.53 2.03
C GLU A 31 -20.58 15.74 3.50
N ARG A 32 -21.15 16.91 3.83
CA ARG A 32 -21.65 17.20 5.18
C ARG A 32 -22.93 16.45 5.53
N TRP A 33 -23.83 16.26 4.56
CA TRP A 33 -25.15 15.68 4.77
C TRP A 33 -25.17 14.16 4.58
N PHE A 34 -24.29 13.67 3.71
CA PHE A 34 -24.04 12.26 3.43
C PHE A 34 -22.54 12.00 3.56
N PRO A 35 -21.99 12.02 4.79
CA PRO A 35 -20.63 11.54 4.99
C PRO A 35 -20.57 10.13 4.37
N PRO A 36 -19.54 9.81 3.57
CA PRO A 36 -19.36 8.46 3.09
C PRO A 36 -19.45 7.54 4.31
N PRO A 37 -20.30 6.50 4.28
CA PRO A 37 -20.39 5.59 5.40
C PRO A 37 -18.96 5.14 5.72
N PRO A 38 -18.56 5.06 7.00
CA PRO A 38 -17.32 4.40 7.34
C PRO A 38 -17.32 3.07 6.60
N VAL A 39 -16.22 2.74 5.92
CA VAL A 39 -16.08 1.44 5.25
C VAL A 39 -16.19 0.42 6.37
N GLU A 40 -17.41 -0.10 6.58
CA GLU A 40 -17.75 -0.95 7.71
C GLU A 40 -16.83 -2.17 7.69
N ASP A 41 -16.30 -2.49 8.88
CA ASP A 41 -15.36 -3.59 9.11
C ASP A 41 -15.92 -4.97 8.68
N ASP A 42 -17.22 -5.11 8.40
CA ASP A 42 -17.89 -6.41 8.25
C ASP A 42 -18.45 -6.73 6.85
N ALA A 43 -18.29 -5.86 5.84
CA ALA A 43 -18.85 -6.16 4.51
C ALA A 43 -17.80 -6.68 3.53
N LEU A 44 -17.32 -7.91 3.75
CA LEU A 44 -16.84 -8.74 2.64
C LEU A 44 -18.06 -9.14 1.80
N TYR A 45 -18.27 -8.43 0.69
CA TYR A 45 -19.40 -8.68 -0.21
C TYR A 45 -19.37 -10.07 -0.86
N ILE A 46 -18.23 -10.76 -0.80
CA ILE A 46 -18.03 -12.09 -1.36
C ILE A 46 -17.22 -12.89 -0.34
N ASP A 47 -17.94 -13.69 0.45
CA ASP A 47 -17.35 -14.77 1.22
C ASP A 47 -17.51 -16.08 0.43
N SER A 48 -16.41 -16.79 0.21
CA SER A 48 -16.28 -18.10 -0.43
C SER A 48 -16.55 -18.21 -1.96
N GLY A 49 -15.48 -18.51 -2.70
CA GLY A 49 -15.46 -18.56 -4.17
C GLY A 49 -15.95 -19.86 -4.81
N SER A 50 -17.25 -20.17 -4.71
CA SER A 50 -17.80 -21.38 -5.38
C SER A 50 -19.16 -21.25 -6.07
N ALA A 51 -19.97 -20.22 -5.82
CA ALA A 51 -21.36 -20.21 -6.34
C ALA A 51 -21.54 -19.64 -7.75
N LEU A 52 -20.51 -19.06 -8.36
CA LEU A 52 -20.63 -18.38 -9.64
C LEU A 52 -19.35 -18.66 -10.43
N LYS A 53 -19.20 -19.85 -11.04
CA LYS A 53 -17.94 -20.30 -11.68
C LYS A 53 -18.06 -20.56 -13.20
N ARG A 54 -19.22 -20.34 -13.80
CA ARG A 54 -19.45 -20.63 -15.24
C ARG A 54 -19.93 -19.42 -16.07
N LEU A 55 -20.11 -18.25 -15.46
CA LEU A 55 -20.45 -16.99 -16.14
C LEU A 55 -19.51 -15.83 -15.71
N THR A 56 -18.40 -16.11 -15.02
CA THR A 56 -17.89 -15.23 -13.95
C THR A 56 -16.44 -14.81 -13.99
N VAL A 57 -15.60 -15.48 -14.78
CA VAL A 57 -14.20 -15.04 -14.96
C VAL A 57 -14.13 -13.59 -15.47
N SER A 58 -15.15 -13.12 -16.19
CA SER A 58 -15.22 -11.76 -16.72
C SER A 58 -15.39 -10.66 -15.66
N PHE A 59 -15.86 -10.98 -14.45
CA PHE A 59 -16.07 -9.97 -13.40
C PHE A 59 -15.08 -10.08 -12.24
N ASP A 60 -14.28 -11.15 -12.14
CA ASP A 60 -13.31 -11.31 -11.05
C ASP A 60 -12.28 -10.17 -11.06
N THR A 61 -11.79 -9.76 -12.23
CA THR A 61 -10.88 -8.61 -12.37
C THR A 61 -11.53 -7.30 -11.93
N LEU A 62 -12.79 -7.06 -12.32
CA LEU A 62 -13.55 -5.87 -11.89
C LEU A 62 -13.85 -5.90 -10.39
N ALA A 63 -14.16 -7.07 -9.84
CA ALA A 63 -14.34 -7.25 -8.40
C ALA A 63 -13.02 -6.97 -7.67
N ALA A 64 -11.88 -7.44 -8.19
CA ALA A 64 -10.56 -7.13 -7.67
C ALA A 64 -10.31 -5.62 -7.65
N ASP A 65 -10.65 -4.89 -8.72
CA ASP A 65 -10.55 -3.41 -8.74
C ASP A 65 -11.40 -2.75 -7.64
N VAL A 66 -12.63 -3.21 -7.43
CA VAL A 66 -13.52 -2.70 -6.38
C VAL A 66 -12.93 -2.96 -4.98
N TYR A 67 -12.45 -4.19 -4.72
CA TYR A 67 -11.83 -4.51 -3.44
C TYR A 67 -10.49 -3.80 -3.23
N TRP A 68 -9.72 -3.56 -4.29
CA TRP A 68 -8.51 -2.75 -4.23
C TRP A 68 -8.81 -1.31 -3.81
N ILE A 69 -9.81 -0.67 -4.44
CA ILE A 69 -10.27 0.67 -4.07
C ILE A 69 -10.74 0.70 -2.62
N ARG A 70 -11.44 -0.34 -2.16
CA ARG A 70 -11.84 -0.46 -0.74
C ARG A 70 -10.64 -0.61 0.19
N ALA A 71 -9.64 -1.42 -0.17
CA ALA A 71 -8.43 -1.58 0.62
C ALA A 71 -7.69 -0.24 0.77
N ILE A 72 -7.53 0.53 -0.31
CA ILE A 72 -6.91 1.86 -0.27
C ILE A 72 -7.72 2.81 0.61
N GLN A 73 -9.04 2.85 0.45
CA GLN A 73 -9.90 3.74 1.24
C GLN A 73 -9.93 3.37 2.71
N TYR A 74 -9.99 2.08 3.03
CA TYR A 74 -9.92 1.56 4.40
C TYR A 74 -8.61 1.98 5.05
N TYR A 75 -7.48 1.63 4.44
CA TYR A 75 -6.16 2.00 4.94
C TYR A 75 -6.00 3.52 5.08
N GLY A 76 -6.37 4.29 4.05
CA GLY A 76 -6.22 5.75 4.04
C GLY A 76 -7.12 6.46 5.04
N SER A 77 -8.37 6.00 5.22
CA SER A 77 -9.29 6.56 6.20
C SER A 77 -8.86 6.26 7.64
N THR A 78 -8.42 5.03 7.92
CA THR A 78 -7.84 4.65 9.21
C THR A 78 -6.57 5.46 9.49
N LYS A 79 -5.63 5.54 8.54
CA LYS A 79 -4.40 6.34 8.69
C LYS A 79 -4.68 7.81 9.03
N ARG A 80 -5.62 8.44 8.31
CA ARG A 80 -6.02 9.84 8.59
C ARG A 80 -6.69 9.99 9.96
N ARG A 81 -7.57 9.05 10.32
CA ARG A 81 -8.25 9.04 11.63
C ARG A 81 -7.21 8.96 12.75
N LEU A 82 -6.30 7.99 12.70
CA LEU A 82 -5.25 7.82 13.69
C LEU A 82 -4.28 9.02 13.74
N ALA A 83 -3.87 9.54 12.58
CA ALA A 83 -3.03 10.73 12.51
C ALA A 83 -3.70 11.97 13.16
N SER A 84 -5.02 12.09 13.07
CA SER A 84 -5.76 13.19 13.72
C SER A 84 -5.92 13.02 15.24
N GLN A 85 -5.81 11.78 15.75
CA GLN A 85 -5.98 11.46 17.17
C GLN A 85 -4.65 11.54 17.94
N ILE A 86 -3.53 11.37 17.25
CA ILE A 86 -2.20 11.38 17.88
C ILE A 86 -1.69 12.81 17.97
N SER A 87 -1.90 13.42 19.14
CA SER A 87 -1.30 14.70 19.52
C SER A 87 -0.04 14.46 20.36
N GLY A 88 0.98 13.81 19.78
CA GLY A 88 2.21 13.47 20.51
C GLY A 88 3.17 12.57 19.74
N PRO A 89 4.31 12.19 20.33
CA PRO A 89 5.25 11.24 19.72
C PRO A 89 4.57 9.90 19.43
N GLU A 90 4.94 9.25 18.33
CA GLU A 90 4.39 7.94 17.96
C GLU A 90 4.55 6.93 19.11
N PRO A 91 3.51 6.14 19.46
CA PRO A 91 3.61 5.15 20.50
C PRO A 91 4.68 4.10 20.14
N PRO A 92 5.44 3.59 21.12
CA PRO A 92 6.36 2.49 20.87
C PRO A 92 5.62 1.29 20.27
N ALA A 93 6.22 0.63 19.27
CA ALA A 93 5.60 -0.49 18.54
C ALA A 93 5.09 -1.63 19.45
N MET A 94 5.65 -1.79 20.65
CA MET A 94 5.23 -2.82 21.62
C MET A 94 3.85 -2.56 22.27
N ILE A 95 3.31 -1.35 22.16
CA ILE A 95 2.04 -0.92 22.78
C ILE A 95 1.01 -0.46 21.74
N ALA A 96 1.33 -0.60 20.45
CA ALA A 96 0.45 -0.21 19.36
C ALA A 96 -0.74 -1.17 19.24
N ASP A 97 -1.95 -0.66 19.41
CA ASP A 97 -3.17 -1.39 19.10
C ASP A 97 -3.36 -1.39 17.57
N THR A 98 -3.03 -2.50 16.92
CA THR A 98 -3.15 -2.65 15.47
C THR A 98 -4.54 -3.09 15.02
N SER A 99 -5.49 -3.19 15.94
CA SER A 99 -6.86 -3.63 15.64
C SER A 99 -7.59 -2.72 14.66
N ASP A 100 -7.23 -1.44 14.59
CA ASP A 100 -7.72 -0.45 13.62
C ASP A 100 -7.52 -0.85 12.15
N TYR A 101 -6.57 -1.76 11.89
CA TYR A 101 -6.22 -2.23 10.55
C TYR A 101 -6.56 -3.72 10.33
N ARG A 102 -7.34 -4.35 11.20
CA ARG A 102 -7.59 -5.81 11.22
C ARG A 102 -8.02 -6.37 9.87
N ASN A 103 -8.83 -5.63 9.11
CA ASN A 103 -9.40 -6.09 7.83
C ASN A 103 -8.50 -5.83 6.62
N LEU A 104 -7.42 -5.06 6.78
CA LEU A 104 -6.56 -4.67 5.65
C LEU A 104 -5.98 -5.90 4.95
N TYR A 105 -5.47 -6.88 5.71
CA TYR A 105 -4.90 -8.09 5.11
C TYR A 105 -5.96 -8.88 4.33
N GLN A 106 -7.16 -9.03 4.87
CA GLN A 106 -8.22 -9.80 4.23
C GLN A 106 -8.71 -9.13 2.94
N LEU A 107 -8.83 -7.80 2.93
CA LEU A 107 -9.16 -7.05 1.71
C LEU A 107 -8.11 -7.23 0.61
N LEU A 108 -6.82 -7.18 0.97
CA LEU A 108 -5.71 -7.40 0.03
C LEU A 108 -5.62 -8.85 -0.44
N ASP A 109 -5.84 -9.82 0.46
CA ASP A 109 -5.83 -11.23 0.11
C ASP A 109 -6.97 -11.58 -0.84
N LEU A 110 -8.18 -11.08 -0.59
CA LEU A 110 -9.31 -11.28 -1.50
C LEU A 110 -9.07 -10.63 -2.86
N THR A 111 -8.61 -9.37 -2.89
CA THR A 111 -8.25 -8.66 -4.13
C THR A 111 -7.30 -9.49 -4.98
N THR A 112 -6.24 -10.02 -4.38
CA THR A 112 -5.22 -10.80 -5.07
C THR A 112 -5.62 -12.25 -5.38
N SER A 113 -6.65 -12.78 -4.70
CA SER A 113 -7.27 -14.06 -5.04
C SER A 113 -8.22 -13.93 -6.24
N LEU A 114 -8.91 -12.79 -6.36
CA LEU A 114 -9.79 -12.48 -7.49
C LEU A 114 -8.99 -12.19 -8.77
N ASP A 115 -7.89 -11.44 -8.67
CA ASP A 115 -6.93 -11.29 -9.76
C ASP A 115 -5.50 -11.57 -9.28
N SER A 116 -5.01 -12.78 -9.60
CA SER A 116 -3.66 -13.23 -9.24
C SER A 116 -2.55 -12.48 -9.97
N ARG A 117 -2.86 -11.77 -11.06
CA ARG A 117 -1.90 -10.99 -11.83
C ARG A 117 -1.93 -9.50 -11.49
N PHE A 118 -2.71 -9.09 -10.48
CA PHE A 118 -2.84 -7.70 -10.06
C PHE A 118 -1.56 -7.18 -9.35
N ASP A 119 -0.55 -6.82 -10.15
CA ASP A 119 0.77 -6.36 -9.70
C ASP A 119 0.70 -5.35 -8.54
N ILE A 120 -0.10 -4.31 -8.71
CA ILE A 120 -0.17 -3.17 -7.82
C ILE A 120 -0.69 -3.58 -6.43
N ALA A 121 -1.71 -4.45 -6.37
CA ALA A 121 -2.29 -4.91 -5.12
C ALA A 121 -1.28 -5.67 -4.26
N TYR A 122 -0.43 -6.50 -4.86
CA TYR A 122 0.66 -7.18 -4.15
C TYR A 122 1.71 -6.22 -3.63
N ARG A 123 2.24 -5.34 -4.51
CA ARG A 123 3.38 -4.47 -4.17
C ARG A 123 3.01 -3.41 -3.16
N PHE A 124 1.96 -2.63 -3.45
CA PHE A 124 1.51 -1.56 -2.56
C PHE A 124 0.78 -2.11 -1.34
N GLY A 125 0.03 -3.22 -1.47
CA GLY A 125 -0.55 -3.90 -0.33
C GLY A 125 0.50 -4.35 0.69
N ALA A 126 1.64 -4.87 0.23
CA ALA A 126 2.76 -5.20 1.11
C ALA A 126 3.35 -3.97 1.80
N VAL A 127 3.46 -2.83 1.11
CA VAL A 127 3.88 -1.56 1.74
C VAL A 127 2.89 -1.13 2.83
N PHE A 128 1.59 -1.16 2.55
CA PHE A 128 0.56 -0.80 3.52
C PHE A 128 0.59 -1.68 4.76
N LEU A 129 0.82 -2.99 4.57
CA LEU A 129 0.91 -3.96 5.68
C LEU A 129 2.20 -3.79 6.49
N ALA A 130 3.32 -3.46 5.86
CA ALA A 130 4.61 -3.38 6.54
C ALA A 130 4.80 -2.06 7.30
N GLU A 131 4.15 -0.98 6.86
CA GLU A 131 4.30 0.34 7.47
C GLU A 131 3.97 0.32 8.97
N GLY A 132 4.82 0.96 9.77
CA GLY A 132 4.69 0.99 11.23
C GLY A 132 3.46 1.75 11.71
N TYR A 133 2.97 1.37 12.89
CA TYR A 133 1.91 2.10 13.59
C TYR A 133 2.39 3.50 13.99
N PRO A 134 1.56 4.54 13.89
CA PRO A 134 0.14 4.57 13.53
C PRO A 134 -0.17 4.66 12.03
N SER A 135 0.86 4.74 11.19
CA SER A 135 0.67 4.93 9.75
C SER A 135 0.18 3.66 9.03
N GLY A 136 0.48 2.49 9.58
CA GLY A 136 0.00 1.18 9.16
C GLY A 136 -0.05 0.17 10.33
N PRO A 137 -0.34 -1.12 10.04
CA PRO A 137 -0.47 -2.15 11.06
C PRO A 137 0.87 -2.72 11.57
N GLY A 138 2.01 -2.27 11.06
CA GLY A 138 3.33 -2.76 11.47
C GLY A 138 3.50 -4.27 11.31
N SER A 139 2.92 -4.85 10.26
CA SER A 139 2.80 -6.29 10.03
C SER A 139 3.67 -6.76 8.85
N PRO A 140 5.01 -6.70 8.94
CA PRO A 140 5.90 -7.09 7.86
C PRO A 140 5.78 -8.57 7.48
N ASP A 141 5.38 -9.44 8.41
CA ASP A 141 5.16 -10.87 8.12
C ASP A 141 3.97 -11.10 7.17
N LEU A 142 2.89 -10.33 7.35
CA LEU A 142 1.73 -10.38 6.45
C LEU A 142 2.07 -9.79 5.08
N ALA A 143 2.90 -8.74 5.04
CA ALA A 143 3.42 -8.18 3.79
C ALA A 143 4.23 -9.22 2.99
N ILE A 144 5.16 -9.93 3.65
CA ILE A 144 5.94 -11.00 3.03
C ILE A 144 5.02 -12.13 2.57
N ARG A 145 4.06 -12.57 3.39
CA ARG A 145 3.08 -13.61 3.04
C ARG A 145 2.29 -13.25 1.77
N LEU A 146 1.86 -11.99 1.63
CA LEU A 146 1.16 -11.51 0.45
C LEU A 146 2.05 -11.59 -0.80
N LEU A 147 3.31 -11.13 -0.70
CA LEU A 147 4.26 -11.19 -1.82
C LEU A 147 4.63 -12.63 -2.20
N GLU A 148 4.80 -13.52 -1.21
CA GLU A 148 5.05 -14.94 -1.43
C GLU A 148 3.85 -15.63 -2.12
N LYS A 149 2.61 -15.23 -1.79
CA LYS A 149 1.43 -15.65 -2.55
C LYS A 149 1.55 -15.25 -4.02
N GLY A 150 1.95 -14.01 -4.31
CA GLY A 150 2.17 -13.55 -5.68
C GLY A 150 3.28 -14.31 -6.41
N LEU A 151 4.35 -14.70 -5.69
CA LEU A 151 5.45 -15.51 -6.24
C LEU A 151 5.06 -16.96 -6.52
N ARG A 152 4.06 -17.53 -5.82
CA ARG A 152 3.52 -18.86 -6.18
C ARG A 152 2.86 -18.84 -7.56
N GLU A 153 2.22 -17.72 -7.91
CA GLU A 153 1.55 -17.53 -9.19
C GLU A 153 2.53 -17.08 -10.29
N ARG A 154 3.51 -16.24 -9.94
CA ARG A 154 4.55 -15.74 -10.84
C ARG A 154 5.95 -15.84 -10.22
N PRO A 155 6.59 -17.01 -10.31
CA PRO A 155 7.92 -17.23 -9.75
C PRO A 155 9.01 -16.38 -10.41
N ASP A 156 8.77 -15.86 -11.61
CA ASP A 156 9.66 -15.00 -12.39
C ASP A 156 9.46 -13.50 -12.11
N LYS A 157 8.65 -13.14 -11.12
CA LYS A 157 8.40 -11.73 -10.77
C LYS A 157 9.48 -11.19 -9.83
N TRP A 158 10.60 -10.73 -10.39
CA TRP A 158 11.71 -10.16 -9.60
C TRP A 158 11.30 -8.99 -8.69
N GLN A 159 10.28 -8.21 -9.07
CA GLN A 159 9.78 -7.10 -8.25
C GLN A 159 9.26 -7.58 -6.90
N TYR A 160 8.57 -8.73 -6.84
CA TYR A 160 8.08 -9.27 -5.58
C TYR A 160 9.22 -9.74 -4.68
N MET A 161 10.25 -10.36 -5.27
CA MET A 161 11.45 -10.75 -4.53
C MET A 161 12.19 -9.53 -3.98
N GLN A 162 12.32 -8.47 -4.77
CA GLN A 162 12.88 -7.20 -4.34
C GLN A 162 12.06 -6.59 -3.20
N ASP A 163 10.74 -6.55 -3.33
CA ASP A 163 9.85 -5.96 -2.31
C ASP A 163 9.95 -6.76 -1.00
N ILE A 164 10.05 -8.10 -1.04
CA ILE A 164 10.32 -8.92 0.17
C ILE A 164 11.66 -8.53 0.80
N GLY A 165 12.70 -8.38 -0.02
CA GLY A 165 14.02 -7.95 0.44
C GLY A 165 13.96 -6.60 1.16
N PHE A 166 13.19 -5.65 0.62
CA PHE A 166 12.97 -4.35 1.23
C PHE A 166 12.16 -4.41 2.52
N VAL A 167 11.11 -5.24 2.58
CA VAL A 167 10.34 -5.42 3.82
C VAL A 167 11.25 -5.91 4.95
N ARG A 168 12.09 -6.91 4.67
CA ARG A 168 13.09 -7.43 5.63
C ARG A 168 14.11 -6.37 6.04
N TYR A 169 14.61 -5.61 5.06
CA TYR A 169 15.63 -4.58 5.29
C TYR A 169 15.13 -3.44 6.20
N TRP A 170 13.97 -2.86 5.88
CA TRP A 170 13.48 -1.67 6.59
C TRP A 170 12.78 -2.00 7.90
N TYR A 171 11.91 -3.02 7.91
CA TYR A 171 11.00 -3.25 9.04
C TYR A 171 11.51 -4.33 10.00
N GLN A 172 12.12 -5.41 9.49
CA GLN A 172 12.66 -6.48 10.35
C GLN A 172 14.14 -6.28 10.72
N ARG A 173 14.84 -5.36 10.03
CA ARG A 173 16.31 -5.18 10.13
C ARG A 173 17.09 -6.47 9.88
N ASP A 174 16.50 -7.41 9.14
CA ASP A 174 17.12 -8.66 8.71
C ASP A 174 17.91 -8.41 7.42
N TYR A 175 19.09 -7.82 7.59
CA TYR A 175 19.98 -7.50 6.46
C TYR A 175 20.43 -8.75 5.70
N ARG A 176 20.58 -9.89 6.39
CA ARG A 176 21.04 -11.13 5.74
C ARG A 176 19.92 -11.70 4.85
N GLY A 177 18.72 -11.86 5.40
CA GLY A 177 17.58 -12.33 4.61
C GLY A 177 17.21 -11.35 3.50
N ALA A 178 17.30 -10.03 3.73
CA ALA A 178 17.11 -9.03 2.69
C ALA A 178 18.07 -9.22 1.51
N ALA A 179 19.36 -9.38 1.78
CA ALA A 179 20.37 -9.62 0.75
C ALA A 179 20.13 -10.91 -0.04
N GLU A 180 19.69 -11.99 0.62
CA GLU A 180 19.35 -13.24 -0.04
C GLU A 180 18.20 -13.07 -1.04
N TRP A 181 17.17 -12.29 -0.68
CA TRP A 181 16.05 -11.97 -1.57
C TRP A 181 16.46 -11.05 -2.73
N PHE A 182 17.31 -10.05 -2.50
CA PHE A 182 17.87 -9.23 -3.59
C PHE A 182 18.73 -10.05 -4.56
N ARG A 183 19.51 -11.01 -4.05
CA ARG A 183 20.27 -11.94 -4.90
C ARG A 183 19.34 -12.78 -5.75
N LYS A 184 18.30 -13.41 -5.16
CA LYS A 184 17.29 -14.17 -5.91
C LYS A 184 16.65 -13.31 -7.00
N ALA A 185 16.27 -12.07 -6.68
CA ALA A 185 15.71 -11.13 -7.65
C ALA A 185 16.68 -10.86 -8.81
N SER A 186 17.98 -10.72 -8.54
CA SER A 186 19.01 -10.46 -9.56
C SER A 186 19.27 -11.62 -10.53
N GLU A 187 18.85 -12.84 -10.17
CA GLU A 187 19.02 -14.05 -10.97
C GLU A 187 17.88 -14.25 -11.99
N VAL A 188 16.80 -13.48 -11.85
CA VAL A 188 15.65 -13.53 -12.75
C VAL A 188 15.95 -12.80 -14.06
N PRO A 189 15.65 -13.40 -15.23
CA PRO A 189 15.78 -12.71 -16.52
C PRO A 189 15.00 -11.39 -16.58
N GLY A 190 15.65 -10.33 -17.08
CA GLY A 190 15.03 -8.99 -17.16
C GLY A 190 15.04 -8.20 -15.85
N ALA A 191 15.65 -8.74 -14.78
CA ALA A 191 15.87 -8.01 -13.55
C ALA A 191 16.92 -6.88 -13.74
N PRO A 192 16.76 -5.73 -13.08
CA PRO A 192 17.72 -4.65 -13.15
C PRO A 192 19.12 -5.05 -12.68
N ILE A 193 20.14 -4.60 -13.41
CA ILE A 193 21.56 -4.89 -13.12
C ILE A 193 22.02 -4.44 -11.73
N TRP A 194 21.32 -3.47 -11.11
CA TRP A 194 21.66 -2.93 -9.81
C TRP A 194 21.25 -3.83 -8.62
N LEU A 195 20.41 -4.85 -8.84
CA LEU A 195 19.98 -5.76 -7.76
C LEU A 195 21.14 -6.58 -7.18
N LYS A 196 22.08 -6.99 -8.04
CA LYS A 196 23.27 -7.74 -7.61
C LYS A 196 24.18 -6.93 -6.69
N PRO A 197 24.61 -5.69 -7.03
CA PRO A 197 25.36 -4.86 -6.10
C PRO A 197 24.54 -4.46 -4.86
N LEU A 198 23.22 -4.28 -4.97
CA LEU A 198 22.38 -4.03 -3.80
C LEU A 198 22.45 -5.18 -2.78
N ALA A 199 22.38 -6.43 -3.24
CA ALA A 199 22.52 -7.60 -2.36
C ALA A 199 23.87 -7.57 -1.61
N ALA A 200 24.97 -7.30 -2.32
CA ALA A 200 26.30 -7.23 -1.72
C ALA A 200 26.44 -6.11 -0.69
N MET A 201 25.95 -4.90 -1.00
CA MET A 201 25.97 -3.76 -0.08
C MET A 201 25.16 -4.03 1.19
N THR A 202 24.01 -4.71 1.04
CA THR A 202 23.14 -5.05 2.16
C THR A 202 23.82 -6.00 3.15
N VAL A 203 24.56 -6.99 2.67
CA VAL A 203 25.39 -7.88 3.52
C VAL A 203 26.46 -7.07 4.26
N ALA A 204 27.18 -6.21 3.55
CA ALA A 204 28.26 -5.40 4.13
C ALA A 204 27.75 -4.50 5.27
N GLN A 205 26.58 -3.88 5.09
CA GLN A 205 25.94 -3.08 6.12
C GLN A 205 25.58 -3.90 7.37
N GLY A 206 24.99 -5.09 7.19
CA GLY A 206 24.67 -5.98 8.32
C GLY A 206 25.92 -6.38 9.13
N ILE A 207 27.05 -6.61 8.46
CA ILE A 207 28.34 -6.90 9.12
C ILE A 207 28.85 -5.69 9.89
N CYS A 208 28.79 -4.49 9.30
CA CYS A 208 29.24 -3.25 9.93
C CYS A 208 28.51 -2.97 11.24
N ILE A 209 27.17 -3.09 11.24
CA ILE A 209 26.33 -2.87 12.44
C ILE A 209 26.66 -3.89 13.54
N ARG A 210 26.85 -5.17 13.17
CA ARG A 210 27.23 -6.23 14.11
C ARG A 210 28.61 -5.97 14.75
N ASN A 211 29.59 -5.56 13.96
CA ASN A 211 30.93 -5.30 14.46
C ASN A 211 30.99 -4.04 15.33
N GLY A 212 30.20 -3.00 15.00
CA GLY A 212 30.07 -1.79 15.82
C GLY A 212 29.45 -2.07 17.20
N THR A 213 28.38 -2.88 17.24
CA THR A 213 27.72 -3.26 18.50
C THR A 213 28.56 -4.20 19.37
N ALA A 214 29.39 -5.06 18.78
CA ALA A 214 30.34 -5.89 19.52
C ALA A 214 31.45 -5.05 20.16
N ARG A 215 31.97 -4.05 19.44
CA ARG A 215 33.02 -3.16 19.94
C ARG A 215 32.54 -2.24 21.06
N GLY A 216 31.31 -1.71 20.97
CA GLY A 216 30.72 -0.86 22.02
C GLY A 216 30.40 -1.59 23.34
N ARG A 217 30.16 -2.91 23.30
CA ARG A 217 29.96 -3.75 24.51
C ARG A 217 31.26 -4.18 25.20
N ALA A 218 32.39 -4.12 24.51
CA ALA A 218 33.69 -4.50 25.07
C ALA A 218 34.41 -3.34 25.79
N THR A 219 33.86 -2.12 25.70
CA THR A 219 34.46 -0.88 26.22
C THR A 219 33.64 -0.21 27.32
N GLY A 220 32.59 -0.87 27.82
CA GLY A 220 31.77 -0.41 28.95
C GLY A 220 31.63 -1.51 29.98
#